data_AF-A0A957TX22-F1
#
_entry.id   AF-A0A957TX22-F1
#
_cell.length_a   1.000
_cell.length_b   1.000
_cell.length_c   1.000
_cell.angle_alpha   90.00
_cell.angle_beta   90.00
_cell.angle_gamma   90.00
#
_symmetry.space_group_name_H-M   'P 1'
#
loop_
_entity.id
_entity.type
_entity.pdbx_description
1 polymer ?
#
loop_
_entity_poly.entity_id
_entity_poly.type
_entity_poly.pdbx_seq_one_letter_code
_entity_poly.pdbx_strand_id
1 'polypeptide(L)'
;NNTFYPFCIVGIDPQDKKYNQARTRLIVGDDNVFRESVSVHRGSAGGGETRIGDGNLLMGHVHVAHDCVLGNHNVLVHYVGLSGHVVIDDHVTLGGRVGVVQFHRIGSYAYIGGASVVDKNVPPFASGYGDRLDIKSVNIVGLKRQGFSREVIRAVTDAHRLYFRSGLGKVEALRQIKETLGEFDEVRLFTEFLEADDGQLN
;
A
#
# COMPACT_ATOMS: atom_id res chain seq x y z
N ASN A 1 2.59 21.71 5.39
CA ASN A 1 4.06 21.83 5.57
C ASN A 1 4.85 20.79 4.77
N ASN A 2 4.85 20.87 3.43
CA ASN A 2 5.52 19.88 2.58
C ASN A 2 6.92 20.32 2.17
N THR A 3 7.83 19.35 1.98
CA THR A 3 9.18 19.60 1.45
C THR A 3 9.35 18.94 0.09
N PHE A 4 9.73 19.73 -0.92
CA PHE A 4 10.01 19.26 -2.27
C PHE A 4 11.48 19.50 -2.62
N TYR A 5 12.18 18.44 -3.01
CA TYR A 5 13.58 18.48 -3.43
C TYR A 5 13.70 18.78 -4.94
N PRO A 6 14.91 19.02 -5.46
CA PRO A 6 15.11 19.37 -6.86
C PRO A 6 14.48 18.39 -7.86
N PHE A 7 13.98 18.95 -8.97
CA PHE A 7 13.43 18.20 -10.10
C PHE A 7 12.16 17.39 -9.81
N CYS A 8 11.46 17.65 -8.69
CA CYS A 8 10.11 17.14 -8.48
C CYS A 8 9.15 17.66 -9.57
N ILE A 9 8.36 16.76 -10.15
CA ILE A 9 7.33 17.07 -11.14
C ILE A 9 5.98 16.65 -10.56
N VAL A 10 5.21 17.62 -10.07
CA VAL A 10 4.02 17.34 -9.23
C VAL A 10 2.79 17.99 -9.83
N GLY A 11 1.72 17.21 -9.99
CA GLY A 11 0.41 17.67 -10.46
C GLY A 11 0.25 17.76 -11.98
N ILE A 12 1.12 17.08 -12.74
CA ILE A 12 1.08 17.10 -14.21
C ILE A 12 0.08 16.10 -14.78
N ASP A 13 -0.22 16.25 -16.08
CA ASP A 13 -1.14 15.39 -16.83
C ASP A 13 -0.85 13.90 -16.68
N PRO A 14 -1.88 13.05 -16.52
CA PRO A 14 -1.71 11.61 -16.45
C PRO A 14 -1.09 11.05 -17.74
N GLN A 15 -0.29 9.99 -17.60
CA GLN A 15 0.24 9.22 -18.73
C GLN A 15 -0.78 8.20 -19.27
N ASP A 16 -2.05 8.62 -19.39
CA ASP A 16 -3.13 7.83 -19.97
C ASP A 16 -3.43 8.32 -21.39
N LYS A 17 -3.36 7.41 -22.37
CA LYS A 17 -3.67 7.71 -23.78
C LYS A 17 -5.10 8.25 -23.98
N LYS A 18 -6.01 7.94 -23.07
CA LYS A 18 -7.41 8.39 -23.11
C LYS A 18 -7.59 9.79 -22.51
N TYR A 19 -6.57 10.36 -21.88
CA TYR A 19 -6.68 11.66 -21.25
C TYR A 19 -6.82 12.77 -22.30
N ASN A 20 -7.88 13.56 -22.16
CA ASN A 20 -8.27 14.61 -23.10
C ASN A 20 -8.33 15.98 -22.44
N GLN A 21 -7.37 16.28 -21.56
CA GLN A 21 -7.31 17.54 -20.79
C GLN A 21 -8.53 17.76 -19.87
N ALA A 22 -9.15 16.66 -19.41
CA ALA A 22 -10.22 16.71 -18.45
C ALA A 22 -9.77 17.45 -17.16
N ARG A 23 -10.71 18.17 -16.53
CA ARG A 23 -10.45 18.89 -15.28
C ARG A 23 -10.31 17.91 -14.12
N THR A 24 -9.08 17.47 -13.86
CA THR A 24 -8.74 16.51 -12.81
C THR A 24 -7.81 17.16 -11.78
N ARG A 25 -7.67 16.50 -10.62
CA ARG A 25 -6.98 17.06 -9.46
C ARG A 25 -5.87 16.15 -8.95
N LEU A 26 -4.94 16.79 -8.26
CA LEU A 26 -4.05 16.16 -7.30
C LEU A 26 -4.33 16.83 -5.95
N ILE A 27 -4.53 16.04 -4.90
CA ILE A 27 -4.65 16.53 -3.53
C ILE A 27 -3.50 15.93 -2.72
N VAL A 28 -2.75 16.78 -2.04
CA VAL A 28 -1.63 16.40 -1.17
C VAL A 28 -1.88 16.98 0.21
N GLY A 29 -1.75 16.14 1.23
CA GLY A 29 -1.81 16.52 2.64
C GLY A 29 -0.56 17.26 3.11
N ASP A 30 -0.23 17.13 4.38
CA ASP A 30 0.82 17.84 5.09
C ASP A 30 2.02 16.95 5.46
N ASP A 31 3.13 17.59 5.80
CA ASP A 31 4.36 16.95 6.31
C ASP A 31 4.96 15.87 5.42
N ASN A 32 4.67 15.91 4.11
CA ASN A 32 5.25 15.01 3.13
C ASN A 32 6.64 15.48 2.68
N VAL A 33 7.51 14.52 2.41
CA VAL A 33 8.85 14.74 1.85
C VAL A 33 8.93 14.07 0.48
N PHE A 34 9.01 14.90 -0.56
CA PHE A 34 9.21 14.48 -1.94
C PHE A 34 10.68 14.71 -2.31
N ARG A 35 11.44 13.62 -2.40
CA ARG A 35 12.86 13.63 -2.77
C ARG A 35 13.04 13.89 -4.27
N GLU A 36 14.30 13.92 -4.70
CA GLU A 36 14.73 14.35 -6.01
C GLU A 36 14.05 13.55 -7.14
N SER A 37 13.61 14.25 -8.19
CA SER A 37 13.01 13.61 -9.37
C SER A 37 11.77 12.73 -9.08
N VAL A 38 11.06 12.97 -7.97
CA VAL A 38 9.75 12.38 -7.75
C VAL A 38 8.75 12.92 -8.79
N SER A 39 7.92 12.04 -9.34
CA SER A 39 6.86 12.41 -10.29
C SER A 39 5.48 12.01 -9.75
N VAL A 40 4.55 12.94 -9.75
CA VAL A 40 3.17 12.72 -9.29
C VAL A 40 2.20 13.27 -10.32
N HIS A 41 1.35 12.41 -10.85
CA HIS A 41 0.36 12.75 -11.86
C HIS A 41 -0.99 13.01 -11.22
N ARG A 42 -1.74 13.98 -11.74
CA ARG A 42 -3.16 14.19 -11.38
C ARG A 42 -4.03 13.06 -11.91
N GLY A 43 -5.30 13.01 -11.48
CA GLY A 43 -6.23 11.97 -11.90
C GLY A 43 -6.50 11.93 -13.42
N SER A 44 -7.11 10.84 -13.88
CA SER A 44 -7.61 10.66 -15.25
C SER A 44 -9.06 11.12 -15.38
N ALA A 45 -9.60 11.14 -16.60
CA ALA A 45 -11.01 11.48 -16.83
C ALA A 45 -11.99 10.52 -16.12
N GLY A 46 -11.58 9.29 -15.83
CA GLY A 46 -12.42 8.27 -15.18
C GLY A 46 -12.35 8.27 -13.66
N GLY A 47 -11.19 8.61 -13.07
CA GLY A 47 -11.03 8.65 -11.60
C GLY A 47 -11.10 10.07 -11.00
N GLY A 48 -10.73 11.10 -11.78
CA GLY A 48 -10.88 12.51 -11.44
C GLY A 48 -9.83 13.07 -10.46
N GLU A 49 -9.18 12.23 -9.66
CA GLU A 49 -8.32 12.68 -8.58
C GLU A 49 -7.24 11.66 -8.18
N THR A 50 -5.99 12.13 -8.07
CA THR A 50 -4.92 11.45 -7.31
C THR A 50 -4.85 12.06 -5.91
N ARG A 51 -4.68 11.25 -4.87
CA ARG A 51 -4.63 11.71 -3.47
C ARG A 51 -3.41 11.15 -2.74
N ILE A 52 -2.72 12.03 -2.00
CA ILE A 52 -1.63 11.68 -1.09
C ILE A 52 -1.97 12.28 0.27
N GLY A 53 -1.97 11.46 1.32
CA GLY A 53 -2.20 11.86 2.71
C GLY A 53 -1.01 12.58 3.32
N ASP A 54 -0.77 12.33 4.60
CA ASP A 54 0.16 13.09 5.44
C ASP A 54 1.43 12.29 5.80
N GLY A 55 2.54 13.00 6.04
CA GLY A 55 3.72 12.41 6.66
C GLY A 55 4.43 11.34 5.82
N ASN A 56 4.22 11.31 4.50
CA ASN A 56 4.83 10.32 3.62
C ASN A 56 6.26 10.73 3.23
N LEU A 57 7.14 9.73 3.07
CA LEU A 57 8.47 9.88 2.49
C LEU A 57 8.53 9.20 1.13
N LEU A 58 8.60 10.00 0.07
CA LEU A 58 8.81 9.53 -1.30
C LEU A 58 10.26 9.81 -1.67
N MET A 59 11.09 8.76 -1.75
CA MET A 59 12.50 8.86 -2.08
C MET A 59 12.74 9.14 -3.58
N GLY A 60 14.02 9.31 -3.96
CA GLY A 60 14.34 9.78 -5.31
C GLY A 60 13.78 8.88 -6.41
N HIS A 61 13.27 9.49 -7.48
CA HIS A 61 12.64 8.81 -8.62
C HIS A 61 11.40 7.97 -8.30
N VAL A 62 10.71 8.21 -7.18
CA VAL A 62 9.39 7.61 -6.97
C VAL A 62 8.41 8.17 -8.02
N HIS A 63 7.60 7.28 -8.60
CA HIS A 63 6.53 7.64 -9.52
C HIS A 63 5.17 7.28 -8.92
N VAL A 64 4.27 8.26 -8.89
CA VAL A 64 2.86 8.10 -8.54
C VAL A 64 2.02 8.44 -9.78
N ALA A 65 1.44 7.40 -10.39
CA ALA A 65 0.58 7.57 -11.54
C ALA A 65 -0.78 8.18 -11.16
N HIS A 66 -1.63 8.30 -12.17
CA HIS A 66 -2.96 8.87 -12.04
C HIS A 66 -3.88 8.03 -11.15
N ASP A 67 -4.80 8.71 -10.48
CA ASP A 67 -5.87 8.11 -9.66
C ASP A 67 -5.37 7.23 -8.52
N CYS A 68 -4.09 7.36 -8.14
CA CYS A 68 -3.57 6.67 -6.96
C CYS A 68 -4.11 7.32 -5.69
N VAL A 69 -4.28 6.50 -4.65
CA VAL A 69 -4.63 6.96 -3.30
C VAL A 69 -3.56 6.46 -2.35
N LEU A 70 -2.80 7.37 -1.77
CA LEU A 70 -1.80 7.07 -0.74
C LEU A 70 -2.32 7.62 0.59
N GLY A 71 -2.35 6.77 1.61
CA GLY A 71 -2.62 7.15 2.98
C GLY A 71 -1.45 7.92 3.61
N ASN A 72 -1.18 7.63 4.87
CA ASN A 72 -0.30 8.41 5.72
C ASN A 72 0.93 7.60 6.15
N HIS A 73 2.01 8.31 6.45
CA HIS A 73 3.24 7.74 7.03
C HIS A 73 3.86 6.60 6.20
N ASN A 74 3.66 6.62 4.89
CA ASN A 74 4.23 5.64 3.97
C ASN A 74 5.69 5.98 3.64
N VAL A 75 6.48 4.95 3.39
CA VAL A 75 7.88 5.08 2.95
C VAL A 75 8.06 4.37 1.61
N LEU A 76 8.21 5.15 0.55
CA LEU A 76 8.46 4.67 -0.80
C LEU A 76 9.92 4.91 -1.12
N VAL A 77 10.72 3.85 -1.16
CA VAL A 77 12.17 3.94 -1.38
C VAL A 77 12.49 4.24 -2.85
N HIS A 78 13.76 4.56 -3.15
CA HIS A 78 14.21 4.99 -4.46
C HIS A 78 13.70 4.11 -5.60
N TYR A 79 13.22 4.74 -6.68
CA TYR A 79 12.68 4.08 -7.88
C TYR A 79 11.43 3.21 -7.66
N VAL A 80 10.63 3.45 -6.61
CA VAL A 80 9.31 2.83 -6.52
C VAL A 80 8.39 3.41 -7.60
N GLY A 81 7.70 2.55 -8.34
CA GLY A 81 6.73 2.96 -9.37
C GLY A 81 5.34 2.44 -9.06
N LEU A 82 4.39 3.35 -8.85
CA LEU A 82 2.97 3.02 -8.71
C LEU A 82 2.26 3.26 -10.04
N SER A 83 1.63 2.22 -10.59
CA SER A 83 0.76 2.35 -11.77
C SER A 83 -0.58 3.00 -11.41
N GLY A 84 -1.41 3.30 -12.42
CA GLY A 84 -2.68 3.97 -12.19
C GLY A 84 -3.60 3.23 -11.23
N HIS A 85 -4.40 3.96 -10.46
CA HIS A 85 -5.40 3.42 -9.53
C HIS A 85 -4.86 2.56 -8.39
N VAL A 86 -3.56 2.65 -8.08
CA VAL A 86 -3.00 1.95 -6.92
C VAL A 86 -3.46 2.60 -5.62
N VAL A 87 -3.84 1.78 -4.64
CA VAL A 87 -4.18 2.22 -3.29
C VAL A 87 -3.12 1.75 -2.32
N ILE A 88 -2.53 2.67 -1.57
CA ILE A 88 -1.60 2.39 -0.48
C ILE A 88 -2.27 2.91 0.80
N ASP A 89 -2.50 2.03 1.77
CA ASP A 89 -3.06 2.41 3.06
C ASP A 89 -1.97 3.11 3.92
N ASP A 90 -2.02 3.01 5.25
CA ASP A 90 -1.11 3.74 6.14
C ASP A 90 0.11 2.92 6.56
N HIS A 91 1.24 3.59 6.84
CA HIS A 91 2.46 2.97 7.37
C HIS A 91 3.06 1.86 6.50
N VAL A 92 2.77 1.85 5.20
CA VAL A 92 3.33 0.91 4.23
C VAL A 92 4.77 1.28 3.90
N THR A 93 5.64 0.28 3.78
CA THR A 93 7.01 0.47 3.28
C THR A 93 7.23 -0.33 2.02
N LEU A 94 7.56 0.37 0.93
CA LEU A 94 7.96 -0.23 -0.35
C LEU A 94 9.46 -0.06 -0.55
N GLY A 95 10.19 -1.18 -0.60
CA GLY A 95 11.62 -1.23 -0.86
C GLY A 95 12.00 -0.64 -2.21
N GLY A 96 13.29 -0.34 -2.40
CA GLY A 96 13.74 0.34 -3.62
C GLY A 96 13.47 -0.50 -4.87
N ARG A 97 13.08 0.16 -5.97
CA ARG A 97 12.72 -0.50 -7.24
C ARG A 97 11.51 -1.44 -7.15
N VAL A 98 10.59 -1.23 -6.20
CA VAL A 98 9.30 -1.95 -6.23
C VAL A 98 8.40 -1.34 -7.30
N GLY A 99 7.84 -2.18 -8.16
CA GLY A 99 6.77 -1.81 -9.09
C GLY A 99 5.43 -2.32 -8.59
N VAL A 100 4.37 -1.49 -8.66
CA VAL A 100 3.01 -1.90 -8.32
C VAL A 100 2.15 -1.83 -9.58
N VAL A 101 1.55 -2.97 -9.95
CA VAL A 101 0.64 -3.07 -11.10
C VAL A 101 -0.66 -2.34 -10.78
N GLN A 102 -1.28 -1.74 -11.80
CA GLN A 102 -2.51 -0.94 -11.66
C GLN A 102 -3.63 -1.67 -10.91
N PHE A 103 -4.49 -0.90 -10.23
CA PHE A 103 -5.68 -1.37 -9.48
C PHE A 103 -5.42 -2.22 -8.23
N HIS A 104 -4.17 -2.41 -7.82
CA HIS A 104 -3.89 -3.14 -6.59
C HIS A 104 -3.86 -2.24 -5.36
N ARG A 105 -4.25 -2.84 -4.23
CA ARG A 105 -4.24 -2.24 -2.91
C ARG A 105 -3.18 -2.88 -2.02
N ILE A 106 -2.41 -2.06 -1.30
CA ILE A 106 -1.44 -2.48 -0.30
C ILE A 106 -1.89 -1.99 1.08
N GLY A 107 -2.24 -2.94 1.95
CA GLY A 107 -2.82 -2.71 3.27
C GLY A 107 -1.82 -2.22 4.31
N SER A 108 -2.34 -1.61 5.37
CA SER A 108 -1.52 -0.88 6.34
C SER A 108 -0.42 -1.72 6.97
N TYR A 109 0.71 -1.10 7.28
CA TYR A 109 1.89 -1.73 7.90
C TYR A 109 2.54 -2.86 7.08
N ALA A 110 2.13 -3.06 5.82
CA ALA A 110 2.78 -4.01 4.94
C ALA A 110 4.22 -3.56 4.59
N TYR A 111 5.09 -4.55 4.37
CA TYR A 111 6.45 -4.36 3.91
C TYR A 111 6.71 -5.16 2.64
N ILE A 112 7.13 -4.47 1.58
CA ILE A 112 7.52 -5.11 0.32
C ILE A 112 9.02 -4.92 0.12
N GLY A 113 9.75 -6.03 -0.01
CA GLY A 113 11.19 -6.02 -0.28
C GLY A 113 11.53 -5.38 -1.63
N GLY A 114 12.74 -4.81 -1.73
CA GLY A 114 13.19 -4.15 -2.94
C GLY A 114 13.21 -5.05 -4.18
N ALA A 115 13.17 -4.43 -5.36
CA ALA A 115 13.13 -5.09 -6.67
C ALA A 115 11.98 -6.10 -6.83
N SER A 116 10.84 -5.85 -6.18
CA SER A 116 9.65 -6.69 -6.29
C SER A 116 8.61 -6.12 -7.25
N VAL A 117 7.74 -6.97 -7.80
CA VAL A 117 6.57 -6.57 -8.58
C VAL A 117 5.30 -7.02 -7.84
N VAL A 118 4.49 -6.05 -7.42
CA VAL A 118 3.20 -6.28 -6.76
C VAL A 118 2.13 -6.44 -7.83
N ASP A 119 1.71 -7.67 -8.07
CA ASP A 119 0.72 -8.09 -9.07
C ASP A 119 -0.58 -8.63 -8.45
N LYS A 120 -0.77 -8.39 -7.15
CA LYS A 120 -1.95 -8.76 -6.37
C LYS A 120 -2.14 -7.80 -5.20
N ASN A 121 -3.33 -7.80 -4.61
CA ASN A 121 -3.57 -7.07 -3.37
C ASN A 121 -2.69 -7.63 -2.24
N VAL A 122 -2.24 -6.76 -1.35
CA VAL A 122 -1.38 -7.12 -0.22
C VAL A 122 -2.14 -6.80 1.06
N PRO A 123 -2.46 -7.78 1.90
CA PRO A 123 -3.22 -7.51 3.10
C PRO A 123 -2.38 -6.77 4.15
N PRO A 124 -3.03 -6.12 5.13
CA PRO A 124 -2.36 -5.43 6.22
C PRO A 124 -1.34 -6.33 6.93
N PHE A 125 -0.25 -5.73 7.39
CA PHE A 125 0.83 -6.38 8.14
C PHE A 125 1.63 -7.42 7.35
N ALA A 126 1.33 -7.67 6.08
CA ALA A 126 2.06 -8.65 5.28
C ALA A 126 3.51 -8.22 5.04
N SER A 127 4.37 -9.20 4.82
CA SER A 127 5.76 -9.02 4.42
C SER A 127 6.09 -9.98 3.28
N GLY A 128 6.57 -9.44 2.16
CA GLY A 128 6.82 -10.22 0.95
C GLY A 128 7.87 -9.59 0.04
N TYR A 129 8.32 -10.36 -0.94
CA TYR A 129 9.24 -9.91 -1.99
C TYR A 129 9.20 -10.86 -3.20
N GLY A 130 9.68 -10.38 -4.36
CA GLY A 130 9.81 -11.19 -5.58
C GLY A 130 9.40 -10.44 -6.85
N ASP A 131 9.95 -10.86 -8.00
CA ASP A 131 9.60 -10.37 -9.35
C ASP A 131 8.18 -10.75 -9.80
N ARG A 132 7.55 -11.65 -9.04
CA ARG A 132 6.12 -11.69 -8.76
C ARG A 132 5.99 -11.79 -7.24
N LEU A 133 5.15 -10.96 -6.64
CA LEU A 133 5.14 -10.83 -5.20
C LEU A 133 4.69 -12.15 -4.54
N ASP A 134 5.57 -12.68 -3.68
CA ASP A 134 5.21 -13.76 -2.77
C ASP A 134 5.15 -13.23 -1.33
N ILE A 135 3.99 -13.39 -0.69
CA ILE A 135 3.76 -13.01 0.71
C ILE A 135 4.38 -14.10 1.59
N LYS A 136 5.51 -13.79 2.21
CA LYS A 136 6.29 -14.76 2.99
C LYS A 136 5.81 -14.91 4.42
N SER A 137 5.46 -13.80 5.06
CA SER A 137 5.21 -13.74 6.51
C SER A 137 4.52 -12.45 6.92
N VAL A 138 4.35 -12.24 8.23
CA VAL A 138 3.96 -10.95 8.81
C VAL A 138 5.20 -10.07 9.00
N ASN A 139 5.04 -8.75 8.87
CA ASN A 139 6.05 -7.72 9.11
C ASN A 139 6.38 -7.54 10.60
N ILE A 140 6.83 -8.61 11.26
CA ILE A 140 7.12 -8.64 12.70
C ILE A 140 8.17 -7.59 13.08
N VAL A 141 9.17 -7.36 12.21
CA VAL A 141 10.23 -6.36 12.47
C VAL A 141 9.66 -4.94 12.46
N GLY A 142 8.84 -4.60 11.46
CA GLY A 142 8.17 -3.31 11.37
C GLY A 142 7.24 -3.07 12.56
N LEU A 143 6.40 -4.05 12.88
CA LEU A 143 5.48 -3.98 14.02
C LEU A 143 6.20 -3.74 15.36
N LYS A 144 7.31 -4.46 15.61
CA LYS A 144 8.13 -4.23 16.82
C LYS A 144 8.72 -2.82 16.88
N ARG A 145 9.16 -2.27 15.74
CA ARG A 145 9.71 -0.90 15.68
C ARG A 145 8.65 0.16 15.91
N GLN A 146 7.41 -0.11 15.51
CA GLN A 146 6.25 0.75 15.75
C GLN A 146 5.64 0.58 17.15
N GLY A 147 6.24 -0.26 18.00
CA GLY A 147 5.83 -0.38 19.40
C GLY A 147 4.61 -1.28 19.65
N PHE A 148 4.18 -2.07 18.67
CA PHE A 148 3.09 -3.03 18.85
C PHE A 148 3.42 -4.06 19.94
N SER A 149 2.42 -4.39 20.77
CA SER A 149 2.59 -5.34 21.86
C SER A 149 2.86 -6.75 21.32
N ARG A 150 3.48 -7.61 22.14
CA ARG A 150 3.71 -9.01 21.77
C ARG A 150 2.41 -9.77 21.53
N GLU A 151 1.35 -9.42 22.25
CA GLU A 151 0.02 -10.01 22.13
C GLU A 151 -0.61 -9.67 20.78
N VAL A 152 -0.56 -8.40 20.37
CA VAL A 152 -1.07 -7.97 19.06
C VAL A 152 -0.29 -8.62 17.92
N ILE A 153 1.05 -8.62 17.99
CA ILE A 153 1.89 -9.26 16.96
C ILE A 153 1.54 -10.74 16.84
N ARG A 154 1.32 -11.43 17.96
CA ARG A 154 0.91 -12.82 17.96
C ARG A 154 -0.47 -13.00 17.32
N ALA A 155 -1.46 -12.20 17.71
CA ALA A 155 -2.81 -12.27 17.15
C ALA A 155 -2.82 -12.06 15.63
N VAL A 156 -2.12 -11.03 15.13
CA VAL A 156 -1.98 -10.78 13.68
C VAL A 156 -1.27 -11.95 12.97
N THR A 157 -0.23 -12.50 13.58
CA THR A 157 0.50 -13.65 13.02
C THR A 157 -0.38 -14.90 12.95
N ASP A 158 -1.15 -15.17 14.01
CA ASP A 158 -2.08 -16.29 14.07
C ASP A 158 -3.22 -16.12 13.05
N ALA A 159 -3.75 -14.90 12.87
CA ALA A 159 -4.76 -14.58 11.86
C ALA A 159 -4.24 -14.80 10.42
N HIS A 160 -3.04 -14.31 10.10
CA HIS A 160 -2.39 -14.55 8.80
C HIS A 160 -2.16 -16.04 8.55
N ARG A 161 -1.68 -16.78 9.55
CA ARG A 161 -1.49 -18.23 9.44
C ARG A 161 -2.81 -18.94 9.19
N LEU A 162 -3.86 -18.56 9.91
CA LEU A 162 -5.20 -19.14 9.78
C LEU A 162 -5.79 -18.85 8.40
N TYR A 163 -5.54 -17.68 7.81
CA TYR A 163 -6.01 -17.37 6.46
C TYR A 163 -5.20 -18.08 5.36
N PHE A 164 -3.87 -18.00 5.40
CA PHE A 164 -3.02 -18.43 4.28
C PHE A 164 -2.54 -19.89 4.36
N ARG A 165 -2.54 -20.52 5.54
CA ARG A 165 -1.86 -21.82 5.77
C ARG A 165 -2.72 -22.88 6.41
N SER A 166 -3.97 -22.60 6.77
CA SER A 166 -4.86 -23.58 7.40
C SER A 166 -5.50 -24.56 6.42
N GLY A 167 -5.52 -24.23 5.12
CA GLY A 167 -6.27 -24.97 4.11
C GLY A 167 -7.79 -24.74 4.16
N LEU A 168 -8.27 -23.85 5.03
CA LEU A 168 -9.68 -23.47 5.10
C LEU A 168 -10.08 -22.58 3.91
N GLY A 169 -11.34 -22.66 3.49
CA GLY A 169 -11.91 -21.71 2.54
C GLY A 169 -12.04 -20.31 3.16
N LYS A 170 -12.03 -19.26 2.32
CA LYS A 170 -12.09 -17.84 2.73
C LYS A 170 -13.13 -17.56 3.82
N VAL A 171 -14.37 -18.01 3.61
CA VAL A 171 -15.49 -17.76 4.54
C VAL A 171 -15.23 -18.37 5.92
N GLU A 172 -14.76 -19.62 5.96
CA GLU A 172 -14.52 -20.32 7.22
C GLU A 172 -13.28 -19.79 7.95
N ALA A 173 -12.21 -19.46 7.22
CA ALA A 173 -11.04 -18.80 7.78
C ALA A 173 -11.40 -17.46 8.43
N LEU A 174 -12.15 -16.61 7.72
CA LEU A 174 -12.59 -15.31 8.25
C LEU A 174 -13.49 -15.46 9.48
N ARG A 175 -14.44 -16.40 9.45
CA ARG A 175 -15.31 -16.70 10.61
C ARG A 175 -14.48 -17.06 11.85
N GLN A 176 -13.55 -18.01 11.72
CA GLN A 176 -12.71 -18.43 12.83
C GLN A 176 -11.79 -17.32 13.33
N ILE A 177 -11.20 -16.51 12.44
CA ILE A 177 -10.37 -15.36 12.83
C ILE A 177 -11.20 -14.38 13.67
N LYS A 178 -12.41 -14.03 13.22
CA LYS A 178 -13.29 -13.09 13.94
C LYS A 178 -13.72 -13.62 15.31
N GLU A 179 -14.02 -14.91 15.42
CA GLU A 179 -14.44 -15.52 16.69
C GLU A 179 -13.30 -15.66 17.71
N THR A 180 -12.08 -15.94 17.24
CA THR A 180 -10.95 -16.29 18.14
C THR A 180 -9.99 -15.14 18.38
N LEU A 181 -9.91 -14.17 17.47
CA LEU A 181 -8.91 -13.10 17.47
C LEU A 181 -9.52 -11.72 17.21
N GLY A 182 -10.85 -11.62 17.06
CA GLY A 182 -11.54 -10.38 16.67
C GLY A 182 -11.58 -9.29 17.75
N GLU A 183 -11.06 -9.56 18.95
CA GLU A 183 -10.90 -8.55 20.01
C GLU A 183 -9.78 -7.53 19.70
N PHE A 184 -8.86 -7.87 18.79
CA PHE A 184 -7.77 -6.99 18.37
C PHE A 184 -8.17 -6.16 17.15
N ASP A 185 -8.05 -4.84 17.25
CA ASP A 185 -8.37 -3.90 16.16
C ASP A 185 -7.56 -4.17 14.90
N GLU A 186 -6.31 -4.59 15.05
CA GLU A 186 -5.42 -4.98 13.96
C GLU A 186 -5.93 -6.21 13.22
N VAL A 187 -6.51 -7.16 13.94
CA VAL A 187 -7.12 -8.35 13.33
C VAL A 187 -8.42 -7.95 12.61
N ARG A 188 -9.19 -7.02 13.15
CA ARG A 188 -10.38 -6.47 12.48
C ARG A 188 -10.00 -5.78 11.17
N LEU A 189 -8.98 -4.91 11.18
CA LEU A 189 -8.43 -4.26 10.00
C LEU A 189 -8.03 -5.28 8.91
N PHE A 190 -7.36 -6.37 9.32
CA PHE A 190 -7.02 -7.45 8.40
C PHE A 190 -8.28 -8.10 7.81
N THR A 191 -9.27 -8.46 8.62
CA THR A 191 -10.49 -9.11 8.11
C THR A 191 -11.33 -8.20 7.22
N GLU A 192 -11.46 -6.92 7.55
CA GLU A 192 -12.20 -5.93 6.75
C GLU A 192 -11.54 -5.73 5.39
N PHE A 193 -10.21 -5.69 5.34
CA PHE A 193 -9.46 -5.65 4.09
C PHE A 193 -9.80 -6.85 3.20
N LEU A 194 -9.78 -8.07 3.77
CA LEU A 194 -10.04 -9.30 3.03
C LEU A 194 -11.49 -9.41 2.54
N GLU A 195 -12.44 -8.83 3.28
CA GLU A 195 -13.85 -8.79 2.91
C GLU A 195 -14.15 -7.77 1.81
N ALA A 196 -13.44 -6.63 1.81
CA ALA A 196 -13.51 -5.65 0.75
C ALA A 196 -12.82 -6.09 -0.54
N ASP A 197 -12.03 -7.17 -0.50
CA ASP A 197 -11.31 -7.71 -1.65
C ASP A 197 -12.14 -8.80 -2.38
N ASP A 198 -12.53 -8.52 -3.62
CA ASP A 198 -13.31 -9.40 -4.50
C ASP A 198 -12.51 -10.59 -5.08
N GLY A 199 -11.35 -10.94 -4.49
CA GLY A 199 -10.71 -12.24 -4.69
C GLY A 199 -9.36 -12.23 -5.40
N GLN A 200 -8.62 -11.12 -5.35
CA GLN A 200 -7.29 -11.02 -6.00
C GLN A 200 -6.10 -11.42 -5.12
N LEU A 201 -6.33 -11.95 -3.92
CA LEU A 201 -5.25 -12.25 -2.94
C LEU A 201 -4.48 -13.56 -3.18
N ASN A 202 -4.94 -14.40 -4.11
CA ASN A 202 -4.38 -15.72 -4.37
C ASN A 202 -3.50 -15.71 -5.62
#